data_AF-Q6FKA1-F1
#
_entry.id   AF-Q6FKA1-F1
#
_cell.length_a   1.000
_cell.length_b   1.000
_cell.length_c   1.000
_cell.angle_alpha   90.00
_cell.angle_beta   90.00
_cell.angle_gamma   90.00
#
_symmetry.space_group_name_H-M   'P 1'
#
loop_
_entity.id
_entity.type
_entity.pdbx_description
1 polymer ?
#
loop_
_entity_poly.entity_id
_entity_poly.type
_entity_poly.pdbx_seq_one_letter_code
_entity_poly.pdbx_strand_id
1 'polypeptide(L)'
;MNALYIHAQKQKTQLQQDIAKFEQDNLTAPISLQGSISATLVAFEKTIEQYKQHFDKRRAGGSNDEEQLDPKYELRLVSLKKDHKDFDAKFKELKQKYNENNARSKLFESPLDAQTGGESVMNQRRTATNDHTSQPGNTSSNYGLPMYDGLQKEQSIFQRGNAQLDMILEMGQQSLDDIMEQNQILLKVQDQMSRSLRTLGVSEETIQTINKRVFKDKLIFILIIFLFLVGVYYVLKWFR
;
A
#
# COMPACT_ATOMS: atom_id res chain seq x y z
N MET A 1 -18.17 -14.29 -8.94
CA MET A 1 -18.86 -13.18 -8.23
C MET A 1 -18.42 -13.04 -6.77
N ASN A 2 -18.49 -14.09 -5.94
CA ASN A 2 -18.11 -13.97 -4.52
C ASN A 2 -16.64 -13.56 -4.29
N ALA A 3 -15.71 -13.99 -5.15
CA ALA A 3 -14.29 -13.61 -5.04
C ALA A 3 -14.05 -12.10 -5.18
N LEU A 4 -14.72 -11.42 -6.14
CA LEU A 4 -14.62 -9.97 -6.30
C LEU A 4 -15.24 -9.24 -5.11
N TYR A 5 -16.38 -9.72 -4.60
CA TYR A 5 -16.99 -9.16 -3.39
C TYR A 5 -16.10 -9.34 -2.15
N ILE A 6 -15.48 -10.51 -1.97
CA ILE A 6 -14.51 -10.75 -0.89
C ILE A 6 -13.29 -9.83 -1.05
N HIS A 7 -12.79 -9.66 -2.28
CA HIS A 7 -11.69 -8.75 -2.56
C HIS A 7 -12.04 -7.29 -2.23
N ALA A 8 -13.21 -6.84 -2.67
CA ALA A 8 -13.74 -5.52 -2.37
C ALA A 8 -13.96 -5.33 -0.86
N GLN A 9 -14.43 -6.36 -0.16
CA GLN A 9 -14.61 -6.31 1.30
C GLN A 9 -13.27 -6.24 2.03
N LYS A 10 -12.24 -6.96 1.57
CA LYS A 10 -10.89 -6.85 2.11
C LYS A 10 -10.32 -5.44 1.90
N GLN A 11 -10.48 -4.87 0.71
CA GLN A 11 -10.08 -3.49 0.42
C GLN A 11 -10.84 -2.48 1.30
N LYS A 12 -12.13 -2.71 1.55
CA LYS A 12 -12.93 -1.92 2.48
C LYS A 12 -12.37 -1.98 3.90
N THR A 13 -12.07 -3.17 4.43
CA THR A 13 -11.47 -3.32 5.77
C THR A 13 -10.11 -2.64 5.84
N GLN A 14 -9.28 -2.78 4.81
CA GLN A 14 -7.99 -2.08 4.72
C GLN A 14 -8.17 -0.56 4.73
N LEU A 15 -9.09 -0.03 3.93
CA LEU A 15 -9.41 1.41 3.91
C LEU A 15 -9.91 1.90 5.27
N GLN A 16 -10.73 1.12 5.97
CA GLN A 16 -11.17 1.45 7.34
C GLN A 16 -9.99 1.53 8.31
N GLN A 17 -9.06 0.58 8.25
CA GLN A 17 -7.87 0.58 9.09
C GLN A 17 -6.95 1.76 8.74
N ASP A 18 -6.70 2.00 7.46
CA ASP A 18 -5.82 3.09 7.01
C ASP A 18 -6.41 4.47 7.35
N ILE A 19 -7.74 4.65 7.20
CA ILE A 19 -8.43 5.89 7.59
C ILE A 19 -8.44 6.04 9.11
N ALA A 20 -8.68 4.97 9.89
CA ALA A 20 -8.62 5.04 11.34
C ALA A 20 -7.21 5.38 11.84
N LYS A 21 -6.16 4.83 11.22
CA LYS A 21 -4.76 5.21 11.48
C LYS A 21 -4.51 6.68 11.16
N PHE A 22 -5.04 7.18 10.05
CA PHE A 22 -4.90 8.60 9.69
C PHE A 22 -5.66 9.50 10.68
N GLU A 23 -6.88 9.12 11.09
CA GLU A 23 -7.66 9.83 12.10
C GLU A 23 -6.98 9.84 13.47
N GLN A 24 -6.22 8.81 13.83
CA GLN A 24 -5.42 8.79 15.05
C GLN A 24 -4.19 9.69 14.92
N ASP A 25 -3.48 9.62 13.80
CA ASP A 25 -2.26 10.37 13.52
C ASP A 25 -2.52 11.69 12.77
N ASN A 26 -3.55 12.46 13.16
CA ASN A 26 -3.93 13.73 12.51
C ASN A 26 -2.78 14.74 12.31
N LEU A 27 -1.71 14.64 13.11
CA LEU A 27 -0.57 15.57 13.12
C LEU A 27 0.67 15.01 12.40
N THR A 28 0.83 13.68 12.38
CA THR A 28 2.06 13.01 11.90
C THR A 28 1.75 12.00 10.79
N ALA A 29 0.56 12.06 10.19
CA ALA A 29 0.18 11.17 9.09
C ALA A 29 1.29 11.20 8.02
N PRO A 30 2.02 10.09 7.83
CA PRO A 30 3.14 10.08 6.91
C PRO A 30 2.57 10.19 5.50
N ILE A 31 3.26 10.95 4.63
CA ILE A 31 2.88 11.14 3.22
C ILE A 31 2.63 9.78 2.53
N SER A 32 3.30 8.72 3.00
CA SER A 32 3.10 7.34 2.58
C SER A 32 1.67 6.82 2.83
N LEU A 33 1.06 7.09 4.00
CA LEU A 33 -0.32 6.67 4.30
C LEU A 33 -1.33 7.38 3.42
N GLN A 34 -1.12 8.67 3.14
CA GLN A 34 -1.95 9.41 2.20
C GLN A 34 -1.86 8.82 0.78
N GLY A 35 -0.64 8.44 0.35
CA GLY A 35 -0.39 7.78 -0.91
C GLY A 35 -1.01 6.38 -1.00
N SER A 36 -0.90 5.59 0.08
CA SER A 36 -1.49 4.25 0.13
C SER A 36 -3.02 4.30 0.11
N ILE A 37 -3.66 5.19 0.88
CA ILE A 37 -5.12 5.39 0.85
C ILE A 37 -5.58 5.83 -0.55
N SER A 38 -4.87 6.76 -1.19
CA SER A 38 -5.19 7.18 -2.56
C SER A 38 -5.11 6.02 -3.55
N ALA A 39 -4.09 5.15 -3.42
CA ALA A 39 -3.91 3.99 -4.28
C ALA A 39 -4.98 2.91 -4.02
N THR A 40 -5.31 2.62 -2.77
CA THR A 40 -6.34 1.63 -2.40
C THR A 40 -7.73 2.10 -2.79
N LEU A 41 -8.03 3.39 -2.71
CA LEU A 41 -9.30 3.97 -3.18
C LEU A 41 -9.47 3.81 -4.70
N VAL A 42 -8.42 4.07 -5.49
CA VAL A 42 -8.44 3.86 -6.95
C VAL A 42 -8.56 2.37 -7.28
N ALA A 43 -7.90 1.50 -6.52
CA ALA A 43 -8.05 0.05 -6.67
C ALA A 43 -9.48 -0.42 -6.32
N PHE A 44 -10.11 0.19 -5.32
CA PHE A 44 -11.49 -0.09 -4.91
C PHE A 44 -12.49 0.32 -5.98
N GLU A 45 -12.34 1.51 -6.56
CA GLU A 45 -13.14 1.96 -7.70
C GLU A 45 -13.02 1.01 -8.89
N LYS A 46 -11.79 0.60 -9.25
CA LYS A 46 -11.56 -0.38 -10.32
C LYS A 46 -12.22 -1.72 -10.01
N THR A 47 -12.17 -2.19 -8.76
CA THR A 47 -12.80 -3.45 -8.34
C THR A 47 -14.33 -3.36 -8.45
N ILE A 48 -14.92 -2.23 -8.08
CA ILE A 48 -16.36 -1.96 -8.24
C ILE A 48 -16.75 -1.99 -9.72
N GLU A 49 -15.96 -1.35 -10.59
CA GLU A 49 -16.22 -1.31 -12.04
C GLU A 49 -16.04 -2.69 -12.67
N GLN A 50 -15.01 -3.45 -12.29
CA GLN A 50 -14.83 -4.85 -12.71
C GLN A 50 -16.00 -5.73 -12.26
N TYR A 51 -16.53 -5.50 -11.04
CA TYR A 51 -17.70 -6.21 -10.54
C TYR A 51 -18.92 -5.90 -11.40
N LYS A 52 -19.18 -4.61 -11.68
CA LYS A 52 -20.25 -4.14 -12.57
C LYS A 52 -20.14 -4.74 -13.97
N GLN A 53 -18.97 -4.68 -14.59
CA GLN A 53 -18.73 -5.23 -15.93
C GLN A 53 -18.97 -6.74 -15.99
N HIS A 54 -18.58 -7.48 -14.95
CA HIS A 54 -18.83 -8.92 -14.87
C HIS A 54 -20.33 -9.25 -14.77
N PHE A 55 -21.12 -8.38 -14.15
CA PHE A 55 -22.58 -8.53 -14.11
C PHE A 55 -23.23 -8.16 -15.44
N ASP A 56 -22.87 -7.02 -16.03
CA ASP A 56 -23.38 -6.61 -17.34
C ASP A 56 -23.07 -7.67 -18.42
N LYS A 57 -21.86 -8.26 -18.37
CA LYS A 57 -21.45 -9.36 -19.26
C LYS A 57 -22.27 -10.64 -19.03
N ARG A 58 -22.61 -10.98 -17.77
CA ARG A 58 -23.46 -12.15 -17.49
C ARG A 58 -24.91 -11.90 -17.92
N ARG A 59 -25.42 -10.68 -17.73
CA ARG A 59 -26.76 -10.26 -18.17
C ARG A 59 -26.90 -10.29 -19.70
N ALA A 60 -25.87 -9.84 -20.42
CA ALA A 60 -25.84 -9.94 -21.88
C ALA A 60 -25.67 -11.41 -22.38
N GLY A 61 -25.07 -12.27 -21.56
CA GLY A 61 -24.75 -13.66 -21.90
C GLY A 61 -25.83 -14.69 -21.62
N GLY A 62 -27.05 -14.30 -21.22
CA GLY A 62 -28.23 -15.18 -21.10
C GLY A 62 -28.01 -16.43 -20.24
N SER A 63 -27.25 -16.33 -19.14
CA SER A 63 -27.03 -17.46 -18.24
C SER A 63 -28.20 -17.56 -17.26
N ASN A 64 -28.97 -18.66 -17.33
CA ASN A 64 -30.19 -19.00 -16.56
C ASN A 64 -30.09 -18.98 -15.00
N ASP A 65 -29.08 -18.36 -14.39
CA ASP A 65 -28.99 -18.12 -12.95
C ASP A 65 -29.71 -16.80 -12.53
N GLU A 66 -30.64 -16.31 -13.37
CA GLU A 66 -31.17 -14.94 -13.36
C GLU A 66 -31.93 -14.59 -12.06
N GLU A 67 -32.76 -15.49 -11.53
CA GLU A 67 -33.75 -15.14 -10.48
C GLU A 67 -33.19 -14.91 -9.07
N GLN A 68 -32.12 -15.60 -8.65
CA GLN A 68 -31.57 -15.42 -7.29
C GLN A 68 -30.44 -14.39 -7.21
N LEU A 69 -29.87 -14.01 -8.36
CA LEU A 69 -28.68 -13.17 -8.40
C LEU A 69 -29.01 -11.67 -8.39
N ASP A 70 -30.08 -11.26 -9.05
CA ASP A 70 -30.31 -9.84 -9.38
C ASP A 70 -30.49 -8.92 -8.17
N PRO A 71 -31.44 -9.13 -7.24
CA PRO A 71 -31.69 -8.15 -6.18
C PRO A 71 -30.51 -8.06 -5.20
N LYS A 72 -29.90 -9.20 -4.85
CA LYS A 72 -28.76 -9.24 -3.92
C LYS A 72 -27.51 -8.61 -4.53
N TYR A 73 -27.33 -8.76 -5.84
CA TYR A 73 -26.21 -8.19 -6.56
C TYR A 73 -26.31 -6.67 -6.62
N GLU A 74 -27.47 -6.13 -7.01
CA GLU A 74 -27.69 -4.69 -7.07
C GLU A 74 -27.52 -4.02 -5.71
N LEU A 75 -28.08 -4.62 -4.65
CA LEU A 75 -27.91 -4.13 -3.28
C LEU A 75 -26.43 -4.09 -2.86
N ARG A 76 -25.64 -5.12 -3.21
CA ARG A 76 -24.20 -5.17 -2.92
C ARG A 76 -23.42 -4.14 -3.73
N LEU A 77 -23.76 -3.92 -4.99
CA LEU A 77 -23.11 -2.91 -5.82
C LEU A 77 -23.42 -1.50 -5.31
N VAL A 78 -24.68 -1.25 -4.93
CA VAL A 78 -25.12 0.03 -4.36
C VAL A 78 -24.45 0.27 -3.00
N SER A 79 -24.37 -0.74 -2.12
CA SER A 79 -23.66 -0.60 -0.85
C SER A 79 -22.17 -0.30 -1.06
N LEU A 80 -21.52 -1.01 -1.99
CA LEU A 80 -20.09 -0.82 -2.28
C LEU A 80 -19.79 0.57 -2.86
N LYS A 81 -20.67 1.07 -3.74
CA LYS A 81 -20.58 2.44 -4.26
C LYS A 81 -20.83 3.50 -3.18
N LYS A 82 -21.76 3.25 -2.26
CA LYS A 82 -22.00 4.14 -1.12
C LYS A 82 -20.77 4.19 -0.22
N ASP A 83 -20.23 3.02 0.13
CA ASP A 83 -19.02 2.90 0.95
C ASP A 83 -17.83 3.63 0.31
N HIS A 84 -17.62 3.47 -1.01
CA HIS A 84 -16.56 4.18 -1.74
C HIS A 84 -16.69 5.70 -1.60
N LYS A 85 -17.90 6.25 -1.82
CA LYS A 85 -18.17 7.68 -1.64
C LYS A 85 -17.95 8.16 -0.19
N ASP A 86 -18.35 7.34 0.78
CA ASP A 86 -18.16 7.67 2.20
C ASP A 86 -16.66 7.71 2.55
N PHE A 87 -15.84 6.78 2.03
CA PHE A 87 -14.38 6.80 2.20
C PHE A 87 -13.72 7.96 1.47
N ASP A 88 -14.18 8.29 0.27
CA ASP A 88 -13.72 9.43 -0.51
C ASP A 88 -13.95 10.76 0.25
N ALA A 89 -15.14 10.92 0.82
CA ALA A 89 -15.50 12.09 1.61
C ALA A 89 -14.65 12.20 2.86
N LYS A 90 -14.51 11.11 3.63
CA LYS A 90 -13.66 11.05 4.82
C LYS A 90 -12.20 11.38 4.49
N PHE A 91 -11.65 10.77 3.44
CA PHE A 91 -10.27 11.01 3.04
C PHE A 91 -10.04 12.47 2.61
N LYS A 92 -10.99 13.09 1.89
CA LYS A 92 -10.91 14.51 1.53
C LYS A 92 -10.99 15.43 2.74
N GLU A 93 -11.92 15.19 3.67
CA GLU A 93 -12.03 15.95 4.92
C GLU A 93 -10.75 15.87 5.74
N LEU A 94 -10.21 14.66 5.85
CA LEU A 94 -9.04 14.38 6.67
C LEU A 94 -7.75 14.94 6.04
N LYS A 95 -7.65 14.93 4.71
CA LYS A 95 -6.62 15.65 3.96
C LYS A 95 -6.72 17.17 4.12
N GLN A 96 -7.94 17.71 4.16
CA GLN A 96 -8.16 19.13 4.43
C GLN A 96 -7.68 19.47 5.85
N LYS A 97 -8.08 18.70 6.86
CA LYS A 97 -7.60 18.87 8.25
C LYS A 97 -6.08 18.80 8.35
N TYR A 98 -5.44 17.84 7.67
CA TYR A 98 -3.98 17.74 7.62
C TYR A 98 -3.33 18.97 6.97
N ASN A 99 -3.85 19.43 5.83
CA ASN A 99 -3.34 20.63 5.16
C ASN A 99 -3.54 21.89 6.01
N GLU A 100 -4.68 22.03 6.70
CA GLU A 100 -4.95 23.14 7.61
C GLU A 100 -4.02 23.12 8.82
N ASN A 101 -3.75 21.95 9.40
CA ASN A 101 -2.82 21.79 10.52
C ASN A 101 -1.37 22.11 10.11
N ASN A 102 -0.93 21.64 8.95
CA ASN A 102 0.41 21.89 8.42
C ASN A 102 0.59 23.35 7.94
N ALA A 103 -0.49 23.98 7.44
CA ALA A 103 -0.48 25.41 7.14
C ALA A 103 -0.46 26.25 8.43
N ARG A 104 -1.21 25.85 9.47
CA ARG A 104 -1.18 26.52 10.78
C ARG A 104 0.17 26.38 11.46
N SER A 105 0.80 25.21 11.47
CA SER A 105 2.13 25.04 12.08
C SER A 105 3.15 26.00 11.45
N LYS A 106 3.12 26.16 10.12
CA LYS A 106 3.96 27.13 9.40
C LYS A 106 3.65 28.59 9.73
N LEU A 107 2.40 28.92 10.04
CA LEU A 107 2.00 30.27 10.43
C LEU A 107 2.46 30.61 11.86
N PHE A 108 2.44 29.64 12.77
CA PHE A 108 2.86 29.81 14.17
C PHE A 108 4.35 29.64 14.41
N GLU A 109 5.07 28.92 13.52
CA GLU A 109 6.54 28.80 13.57
C GLU A 109 7.25 30.04 13.02
N SER A 110 6.50 31.03 12.49
CA SER A 110 7.05 32.33 12.11
C SER A 110 6.52 33.49 12.98
N PRO A 111 7.06 33.69 14.19
CA PRO A 111 7.06 35.02 14.81
C PRO A 111 8.47 35.55 15.10
N LEU A 112 9.53 34.92 14.59
CA LEU A 112 10.93 35.28 14.89
C LEU A 112 11.78 35.58 13.65
N ASP A 113 11.19 36.06 12.56
CA ASP A 113 11.99 36.70 11.50
C ASP A 113 11.23 37.77 10.69
N ALA A 114 10.15 38.33 11.25
CA ALA A 114 9.38 39.40 10.64
C ALA A 114 10.07 40.79 10.68
N GLN A 115 11.38 40.85 10.93
CA GLN A 115 12.19 42.06 10.71
C GLN A 115 13.00 42.05 9.42
N THR A 116 13.01 40.95 8.67
CA THR A 116 13.67 40.92 7.36
C THR A 116 12.60 40.76 6.29
N GLY A 117 12.26 41.88 5.66
CA GLY A 117 11.21 41.99 4.67
C GLY A 117 11.29 40.92 3.59
N GLY A 118 10.17 40.22 3.42
CA GLY A 118 9.65 39.69 2.17
C GLY A 118 10.61 38.98 1.24
N GLU A 119 10.50 37.66 1.19
CA GLU A 119 10.34 36.95 -0.08
C GLU A 119 9.71 35.58 0.18
N SER A 120 8.48 35.43 -0.30
CA SER A 120 7.73 34.19 -0.33
C SER A 120 8.50 33.18 -1.17
N VAL A 121 9.29 32.32 -0.51
CA VAL A 121 9.83 31.08 -1.11
C VAL A 121 8.70 30.08 -1.27
N MET A 122 7.76 30.40 -2.17
CA MET A 122 7.03 29.37 -2.88
C MET A 122 8.09 28.62 -3.68
N ASN A 123 8.41 27.44 -3.16
CA ASN A 123 9.41 26.50 -3.63
C ASN A 123 9.03 26.03 -5.05
N GLN A 124 9.21 26.92 -6.01
CA GLN A 124 8.95 26.68 -7.42
C GLN A 124 10.19 25.95 -7.93
N ARG A 125 10.07 24.63 -7.98
CA ARG A 125 10.97 23.70 -8.66
C ARG A 125 11.15 24.15 -10.11
N ARG A 126 12.04 25.12 -10.35
CA ARG A 126 12.43 25.56 -11.68
C ARG A 126 13.65 24.76 -12.11
N THR A 127 13.41 23.91 -13.09
CA THR A 127 14.40 23.17 -13.84
C THR A 127 15.45 24.12 -14.41
N ALA A 128 16.71 23.73 -14.29
CA ALA A 128 17.88 24.47 -14.72
C ALA A 128 17.75 24.91 -16.19
N THR A 129 17.51 26.20 -16.39
CA THR A 129 17.83 26.88 -17.65
C THR A 129 18.66 28.09 -17.29
N ASN A 130 19.92 28.04 -17.71
CA ASN A 130 20.85 29.15 -17.73
C ASN A 130 20.15 30.43 -18.20
N ASP A 131 20.22 31.50 -17.41
CA ASP A 131 20.63 32.78 -17.99
C ASP A 131 21.26 33.68 -16.93
N HIS A 132 22.31 34.36 -17.36
CA HIS A 132 23.10 35.31 -16.61
C HIS A 132 22.30 36.59 -16.40
N THR A 133 22.16 37.04 -15.15
CA THR A 133 22.08 38.48 -14.88
C THR A 133 22.74 38.76 -13.54
N SER A 134 23.84 39.49 -13.65
CA SER A 134 24.66 40.03 -12.59
C SER A 134 23.85 41.01 -11.74
N GLN A 135 23.77 40.80 -10.43
CA GLN A 135 23.55 41.89 -9.50
C GLN A 135 24.41 41.71 -8.25
N PRO A 136 25.16 42.76 -7.84
CA PRO A 136 26.22 42.64 -6.84
C PRO A 136 25.70 42.99 -5.44
N GLY A 137 26.34 42.40 -4.42
CA GLY A 137 26.44 42.99 -3.09
C GLY A 137 25.68 42.25 -1.99
N ASN A 138 26.33 41.28 -1.37
CA ASN A 138 26.61 41.36 0.07
C ASN A 138 27.62 40.28 0.46
N THR A 139 28.88 40.69 0.51
CA THR A 139 29.97 39.96 1.15
C THR A 139 29.87 40.14 2.66
N SER A 140 28.90 39.48 3.30
CA SER A 140 28.95 39.26 4.75
C SER A 140 29.77 38.00 4.99
N SER A 141 31.05 38.23 5.24
CA SER A 141 32.04 37.27 5.72
C SER A 141 31.59 36.62 7.03
N ASN A 142 30.77 35.58 6.96
CA ASN A 142 30.59 34.65 8.05
C ASN A 142 31.33 33.36 7.71
N TYR A 143 32.63 33.36 8.00
CA TYR A 143 33.44 32.14 8.09
C TYR A 143 32.99 31.34 9.33
N GLY A 144 31.73 30.92 9.34
CA GLY A 144 31.13 30.01 10.31
C GLY A 144 31.31 28.59 9.81
N LEU A 145 32.23 27.86 10.44
CA LEU A 145 32.72 26.53 10.08
C LEU A 145 31.61 25.56 9.61
N PRO A 146 31.71 24.98 8.39
CA PRO A 146 30.77 23.98 7.88
C PRO A 146 30.70 22.69 8.72
N MET A 147 31.61 22.52 9.69
CA MET A 147 31.60 21.41 10.65
C MET A 147 30.42 21.45 11.62
N TYR A 148 29.93 22.64 12.01
CA TYR A 148 28.83 22.73 12.98
C TYR A 148 27.48 22.31 12.37
N ASP A 149 27.28 22.64 11.09
CA ASP A 149 26.11 22.18 10.30
C ASP A 149 26.14 20.66 10.10
N GLY A 150 27.33 20.09 9.83
CA GLY A 150 27.53 18.64 9.73
C GLY A 150 27.17 17.88 11.02
N LEU A 151 27.59 18.39 12.19
CA LEU A 151 27.33 17.75 13.49
C LEU A 151 25.85 17.77 13.88
N GLN A 152 25.16 18.91 13.65
CA GLN A 152 23.71 19.01 13.89
C GLN A 152 22.94 18.10 12.95
N LYS A 153 23.37 18.02 11.69
CA LYS A 153 22.80 17.08 10.71
C LYS A 153 23.00 15.63 11.14
N GLU A 154 24.18 15.23 11.62
CA GLU A 154 24.41 13.87 12.13
C GLU A 154 23.52 13.54 13.33
N GLN A 155 23.43 14.41 14.34
CA GLN A 155 22.56 14.17 15.51
C GLN A 155 21.09 13.97 15.09
N SER A 156 20.61 14.77 14.13
CA SER A 156 19.26 14.61 13.59
C SER A 156 19.09 13.31 12.81
N ILE A 157 20.13 12.84 12.09
CA ILE A 157 20.11 11.57 11.37
C ILE A 157 20.09 10.38 12.34
N PHE A 158 20.87 10.41 13.43
CA PHE A 158 20.85 9.35 14.44
C PHE A 158 19.50 9.25 15.16
N GLN A 159 18.90 10.39 15.53
CA GLN A 159 17.56 10.40 16.13
C GLN A 159 16.49 9.90 15.16
N ARG A 160 16.56 10.33 13.89
CA ARG A 160 15.68 9.83 12.82
C ARG A 160 15.90 8.34 12.57
N GLY A 161 17.15 7.86 12.63
CA GLY A 161 17.52 6.46 12.45
C GLY A 161 16.95 5.56 13.53
N ASN A 162 17.07 5.93 14.81
CA ASN A 162 16.46 5.17 15.91
C ASN A 162 14.93 5.13 15.79
N ALA A 163 14.29 6.29 15.58
CA ALA A 163 12.84 6.34 15.37
C ALA A 163 12.39 5.54 14.13
N GLN A 164 13.21 5.51 13.08
CA GLN A 164 12.95 4.71 11.88
C GLN A 164 13.12 3.21 12.13
N LEU A 165 14.12 2.80 12.91
CA LEU A 165 14.31 1.40 13.30
C LEU A 165 13.16 0.91 14.17
N ASP A 166 12.72 1.71 15.15
CA ASP A 166 11.58 1.38 16.01
C ASP A 166 10.30 1.21 15.16
N MET A 167 10.05 2.11 14.22
CA MET A 167 8.94 2.01 13.27
C MET A 167 9.06 0.77 12.36
N ILE A 168 10.25 0.42 11.87
CA ILE A 168 10.46 -0.78 11.06
C ILE A 168 10.27 -2.04 11.90
N LEU A 169 10.68 -2.04 13.16
CA LEU A 169 10.46 -3.15 14.09
C LEU A 169 8.98 -3.32 14.41
N GLU A 170 8.26 -2.23 14.69
CA GLU A 170 6.81 -2.27 14.90
C GLU A 170 6.07 -2.76 13.65
N MET A 171 6.43 -2.24 12.47
CA MET A 171 5.89 -2.71 11.19
C MET A 171 6.25 -4.17 10.91
N GLY A 172 7.46 -4.59 11.28
CA GLY A 172 7.92 -5.97 11.16
C GLY A 172 7.13 -6.91 12.07
N GLN A 173 6.89 -6.51 13.31
CA GLN A 173 6.07 -7.27 14.26
C GLN A 173 4.62 -7.38 13.78
N GLN A 174 4.01 -6.26 13.38
CA GLN A 174 2.66 -6.26 12.81
C GLN A 174 2.57 -7.14 11.55
N SER A 175 3.56 -7.07 10.66
CA SER A 175 3.60 -7.91 9.46
C SER A 175 3.76 -9.39 9.79
N LEU A 176 4.51 -9.75 10.84
CA LEU A 176 4.63 -11.15 11.28
C LEU A 176 3.35 -11.65 11.93
N ASP A 177 2.68 -10.82 12.74
CA ASP A 177 1.38 -11.12 13.33
C ASP A 177 0.32 -11.32 12.23
N ASP A 178 0.32 -10.46 11.20
CA ASP A 178 -0.53 -10.60 10.02
C ASP A 178 -0.25 -11.90 9.25
N ILE A 179 1.02 -12.29 9.10
CA ILE A 179 1.40 -13.55 8.43
C ILE A 179 0.94 -14.75 9.28
N MET A 180 1.07 -14.67 10.60
CA MET A 180 0.60 -15.71 11.51
C MET A 180 -0.92 -15.84 11.47
N GLU A 181 -1.67 -14.73 11.45
CA GLU A 181 -3.12 -14.73 11.28
C GLU A 181 -3.52 -15.29 9.89
N GLN A 182 -2.82 -14.85 8.83
CA GLN A 182 -3.04 -15.38 7.47
C GLN A 182 -2.80 -16.89 7.39
N ASN A 183 -1.83 -17.43 8.13
CA ASN A 183 -1.61 -18.87 8.22
C ASN A 183 -2.84 -19.58 8.82
N GLN A 184 -3.40 -19.07 9.91
CA GLN A 184 -4.62 -19.63 10.50
C GLN A 184 -5.82 -19.55 9.55
N ILE A 185 -5.95 -18.45 8.80
CA ILE A 185 -7.00 -18.31 7.76
C ILE A 185 -6.79 -19.33 6.65
N LEU A 186 -5.56 -19.54 6.17
CA LEU A 186 -5.24 -20.55 5.16
C LEU A 186 -5.58 -21.97 5.65
N LEU A 187 -5.28 -22.29 6.91
CA LEU A 187 -5.66 -23.57 7.51
C LEU A 187 -7.19 -23.74 7.58
N LYS A 188 -7.94 -22.69 7.95
CA LYS A 188 -9.42 -22.71 7.93
C LYS A 188 -9.97 -22.89 6.51
N VAL A 189 -9.38 -22.22 5.52
CA VAL A 189 -9.75 -22.37 4.11
C VAL A 189 -9.45 -23.78 3.61
N GLN A 190 -8.31 -24.37 4.00
CA GLN A 190 -7.96 -25.75 3.69
C GLN A 190 -8.97 -26.73 4.30
N ASP A 191 -9.34 -26.57 5.57
CA ASP A 191 -10.35 -27.42 6.22
C ASP A 191 -11.72 -27.27 5.56
N GLN A 192 -12.14 -26.03 5.26
CA GLN A 192 -13.40 -25.78 4.57
C GLN A 192 -13.41 -26.37 3.14
N MET A 193 -12.30 -26.24 2.41
CA MET A 193 -12.14 -26.83 1.07
C MET A 193 -12.13 -28.36 1.15
N SER A 194 -11.43 -28.95 2.12
CA SER A 194 -11.42 -30.40 2.35
C SER A 194 -12.82 -30.93 2.67
N ARG A 195 -13.55 -30.26 3.56
CA ARG A 195 -14.96 -30.57 3.86
C ARG A 195 -15.84 -30.44 2.62
N SER A 196 -15.64 -29.39 1.82
CA SER A 196 -16.35 -29.17 0.55
C SER A 196 -16.07 -30.29 -0.45
N LEU A 197 -14.82 -30.74 -0.58
CA LEU A 197 -14.45 -31.84 -1.48
C LEU A 197 -15.05 -33.18 -1.00
N ARG A 198 -15.02 -33.43 0.32
CA ARG A 198 -15.64 -34.62 0.93
C ARG A 198 -17.15 -34.65 0.73
N THR A 199 -17.86 -33.53 0.91
CA THR A 199 -19.31 -33.47 0.65
C THR A 199 -19.68 -33.55 -0.83
N LEU A 200 -18.76 -33.16 -1.72
CA LEU A 200 -18.92 -33.34 -3.17
C LEU A 200 -18.62 -34.78 -3.63
N GLY A 201 -18.27 -35.69 -2.72
CA GLY A 201 -18.01 -37.09 -3.06
C GLY A 201 -16.70 -37.31 -3.82
N VAL A 202 -15.76 -36.35 -3.76
CA VAL A 202 -14.39 -36.60 -4.24
C VAL A 202 -13.77 -37.61 -3.28
N SER A 203 -13.75 -38.88 -3.69
CA SER A 203 -13.15 -39.98 -2.92
C SER A 203 -11.68 -39.66 -2.62
N GLU A 204 -11.22 -40.05 -1.43
CA GLU A 204 -9.82 -39.90 -0.97
C GLU A 204 -8.79 -40.34 -2.04
N GLU A 205 -9.13 -41.29 -2.91
CA GLU A 205 -8.28 -41.72 -4.02
C GLU A 205 -7.99 -40.64 -5.07
N THR A 206 -8.96 -39.78 -5.40
CA THR A 206 -8.75 -38.67 -6.32
C THR A 206 -7.82 -37.62 -5.70
N ILE A 207 -7.96 -37.37 -4.40
CA ILE A 207 -7.09 -36.46 -3.65
C ILE A 207 -5.65 -37.00 -3.63
N GLN A 208 -5.47 -38.31 -3.40
CA GLN A 208 -4.16 -38.94 -3.39
C GLN A 208 -3.46 -38.92 -4.75
N THR A 209 -4.20 -39.17 -5.84
CA THR A 209 -3.62 -39.14 -7.20
C THR A 209 -3.20 -37.72 -7.61
N ILE A 210 -3.98 -36.69 -7.22
CA ILE A 210 -3.61 -35.28 -7.44
C ILE A 210 -2.41 -34.88 -6.58
N ASN A 211 -2.40 -35.23 -5.29
CA ASN A 211 -1.30 -34.88 -4.38
C ASN A 211 0.04 -35.49 -4.87
N LYS A 212 0.01 -36.73 -5.39
CA LYS A 212 1.19 -37.38 -5.97
C LYS A 212 1.73 -36.63 -7.19
N ARG A 213 0.85 -36.10 -8.05
CA ARG A 213 1.25 -35.29 -9.22
C ARG A 213 1.88 -33.95 -8.77
N VAL A 214 1.26 -33.27 -7.81
CA VAL A 214 1.76 -31.99 -7.29
C VAL A 214 3.13 -32.16 -6.60
N PHE A 215 3.34 -33.25 -5.84
CA PHE A 215 4.63 -33.51 -5.21
C PHE A 215 5.74 -33.79 -6.25
N LYS A 216 5.44 -34.57 -7.30
CA LYS A 216 6.39 -34.85 -8.39
C LYS A 216 6.80 -33.55 -9.12
N ASP A 217 5.84 -32.66 -9.34
CA ASP A 217 6.10 -31.37 -10.00
C ASP A 217 6.95 -30.43 -9.12
N LYS A 218 6.68 -30.37 -7.80
CA LYS A 218 7.55 -29.62 -6.87
C LYS A 218 8.97 -30.17 -6.84
N LEU A 219 9.13 -31.49 -6.88
CA LEU A 219 10.45 -32.13 -6.91
C LEU A 219 11.20 -31.79 -8.20
N ILE A 220 10.53 -31.86 -9.37
CA ILE A 220 11.19 -31.50 -10.65
C ILE A 220 11.58 -30.02 -10.68
N PHE A 221 10.74 -29.14 -10.12
CA PHE A 221 11.03 -27.71 -10.02
C PHE A 221 12.28 -27.42 -9.17
N ILE A 222 12.40 -28.07 -8.01
CA ILE A 222 13.58 -27.94 -7.12
C ILE A 222 14.84 -28.48 -7.81
N LEU A 223 14.73 -29.60 -8.52
CA LEU A 223 15.85 -30.18 -9.28
C LEU A 223 16.33 -29.22 -10.38
N ILE A 224 15.42 -28.58 -11.10
CA ILE A 224 15.75 -27.61 -12.15
C ILE A 224 16.44 -26.38 -11.56
N ILE A 225 15.95 -25.83 -10.45
CA ILE A 225 16.60 -24.70 -9.77
C ILE A 225 18.02 -25.07 -9.33
N PHE A 226 18.20 -26.26 -8.77
CA PHE A 226 19.52 -26.73 -8.36
C PHE A 226 20.48 -26.86 -9.54
N LEU A 227 20.03 -27.48 -10.64
CA LEU A 227 20.82 -27.62 -11.87
C LEU A 227 21.18 -26.25 -12.46
N PHE A 228 20.24 -25.31 -12.45
CA PHE A 228 20.47 -23.94 -12.91
C PHE A 228 21.53 -23.22 -12.05
N LEU A 229 21.44 -23.34 -10.73
CA LEU A 229 22.38 -22.71 -9.80
C LEU A 229 23.79 -23.32 -9.93
N VAL A 230 23.88 -24.64 -10.13
CA VAL A 230 25.13 -25.33 -10.47
C VAL A 230 25.67 -24.83 -11.82
N GLY A 231 24.81 -24.68 -12.83
CA GLY A 231 25.20 -24.13 -14.14
C GLY A 231 25.77 -22.72 -14.04
N VAL A 232 25.11 -21.82 -13.31
CA VAL A 232 25.59 -20.45 -13.05
C VAL A 232 26.91 -20.49 -12.26
N TYR A 233 27.03 -21.38 -11.27
CA TYR A 233 28.28 -21.55 -10.52
C TYR A 233 29.44 -22.00 -11.43
N TYR A 234 29.21 -22.93 -12.36
CA TYR A 234 30.22 -23.36 -13.33
C TYR A 234 30.57 -22.25 -14.33
N VAL A 235 29.61 -21.44 -14.77
CA VAL A 235 29.87 -20.27 -15.64
C VAL A 235 30.72 -19.23 -14.90
N LEU A 236 30.37 -18.90 -13.65
CA LEU A 236 31.15 -17.98 -12.81
C LEU A 236 32.55 -18.51 -12.50
N LYS A 237 32.70 -19.84 -12.32
CA LYS A 237 34.00 -20.48 -12.10
C LYS A 237 34.83 -20.58 -13.38
N TRP A 238 34.22 -20.74 -14.55
CA TRP A 238 34.94 -20.72 -15.82
C TRP A 238 35.40 -19.30 -16.15
N PHE A 239 34.55 -18.29 -15.91
CA PHE A 239 34.85 -16.90 -16.22
C PHE A 239 35.82 -16.23 -15.23
N ARG A 240 36.33 -16.96 -14.22
CA ARG A 240 37.33 -16.47 -13.26
C ARG A 240 38.58 -17.33 -13.30
#